data_AF-A0A8H4AZI7-F1
#
_entry.id   AF-A0A8H4AZI7-F1
#
_cell.length_a   1.000
_cell.length_b   1.000
_cell.length_c   1.000
_cell.angle_alpha   90.00
_cell.angle_beta   90.00
_cell.angle_gamma   90.00
#
_symmetry.space_group_name_H-M   'P 1'
#
loop_
_entity.id
_entity.type
_entity.pdbx_description
1 polymer ?
#
loop_
_entity_poly.entity_id
_entity_poly.type
_entity_poly.pdbx_seq_one_letter_code
_entity_poly.pdbx_strand_id
1 'polypeptide(L)'
;MENNIKYTTEPGHLTAYEFHYNSPSRRDNITYIQEIFQRAKGVQFMERLRTNPSISLDSYTYALAAHYFHIFYMHKSLKEFNCFDVGASCLFLAAKITDNRRDLNLISDFSARISLKQMQNISSDHEINKWKHKILKYEPSIFFLIYPYMDIKLPFQFLFMFRDSLTGYDQEIVNRLIGCSFQLLMDCMFAPIMLFFNPITISAAAIFLAAKFSDIPLNDDPRAGACWFELAKVEDINIIAAAVDYILQSYPTGPVIKKLGCTQDPNCTSNPLHFGCTEIEYVGRAQIPTPPDT
;
A
#
# COMPACT_ATOMS: atom_id res chain seq x y z
N MET A 1 0.99 28.14 14.93
CA MET A 1 2.22 27.65 14.27
C MET A 1 1.96 26.19 13.97
N GLU A 2 1.37 25.94 12.80
CA GLU A 2 1.09 24.59 12.33
C GLU A 2 2.43 23.89 12.07
N ASN A 3 2.66 22.78 12.76
CA ASN A 3 3.83 21.95 12.54
C ASN A 3 3.78 21.42 11.10
N ASN A 4 4.47 22.11 10.19
CA ASN A 4 4.86 21.60 8.89
C ASN A 4 5.86 20.48 9.13
N ILE A 5 5.36 19.29 9.44
CA ILE A 5 6.24 18.15 9.62
C ILE A 5 6.76 17.76 8.24
N LYS A 6 7.96 18.25 7.93
CA LYS A 6 8.76 17.83 6.78
C LYS A 6 9.34 16.47 7.13
N TYR A 7 8.75 15.42 6.61
CA TYR A 7 9.26 14.06 6.82
C TYR A 7 10.25 13.61 5.74
N THR A 8 10.67 14.52 4.85
CA THR A 8 11.79 14.33 3.92
C THR A 8 12.54 15.67 3.75
N THR A 9 13.87 15.61 3.65
CA THR A 9 14.75 16.80 3.61
C THR A 9 15.20 17.20 2.20
N GLU A 10 14.78 16.50 1.14
CA GLU A 10 15.22 16.86 -0.21
C GLU A 10 14.35 17.95 -0.89
N PRO A 11 14.95 18.85 -1.69
CA PRO A 11 14.22 19.88 -2.42
C PRO A 11 13.25 19.28 -3.45
N GLY A 12 11.99 19.72 -3.46
CA GLY A 12 10.97 19.30 -4.44
C GLY A 12 10.02 18.18 -3.98
N HIS A 13 10.09 17.76 -2.72
CA HIS A 13 9.28 16.66 -2.21
C HIS A 13 7.80 16.99 -2.02
N LEU A 14 6.99 16.07 -2.54
CA LEU A 14 5.56 15.91 -2.31
C LEU A 14 5.28 15.78 -0.81
N THR A 15 4.63 16.77 -0.20
CA THR A 15 4.42 16.79 1.26
C THR A 15 3.06 16.21 1.68
N ALA A 16 2.96 15.75 2.94
CA ALA A 16 1.69 15.38 3.54
C ALA A 16 0.69 16.55 3.55
N TYR A 17 1.20 17.78 3.72
CA TYR A 17 0.39 19.00 3.62
C TYR A 17 -0.17 19.19 2.21
N GLU A 18 0.67 19.07 1.17
CA GLU A 18 0.22 19.15 -0.22
C GLU A 18 -0.81 18.08 -0.53
N PHE A 19 -0.57 16.83 -0.10
CA PHE A 19 -1.55 15.76 -0.29
C PHE A 19 -2.89 16.07 0.39
N HIS A 20 -2.86 16.55 1.62
CA HIS A 20 -4.06 16.77 2.40
C HIS A 20 -4.88 17.98 1.92
N TYR A 21 -4.22 19.07 1.57
CA TYR A 21 -4.87 20.37 1.35
C TYR A 21 -4.80 20.89 -0.09
N ASN A 22 -3.84 20.44 -0.90
CA ASN A 22 -3.54 21.09 -2.19
C ASN A 22 -3.14 20.13 -3.32
N SER A 23 -3.58 18.86 -3.25
CA SER A 23 -3.35 17.89 -4.32
C SER A 23 -4.05 18.34 -5.61
N PRO A 24 -3.61 17.89 -6.80
CA PRO A 24 -4.33 18.14 -8.04
C PRO A 24 -5.81 17.71 -7.98
N SER A 25 -6.08 16.55 -7.36
CA SER A 25 -7.45 16.08 -7.11
C SER A 25 -8.22 17.05 -6.19
N ARG A 26 -7.56 17.63 -5.17
CA ARG A 26 -8.19 18.62 -4.28
C ARG A 26 -8.58 19.89 -5.03
N ARG A 27 -7.70 20.39 -5.90
CA ARG A 27 -7.98 21.55 -6.76
C ARG A 27 -9.15 21.29 -7.72
N ASP A 28 -9.37 20.02 -8.07
CA ASP A 28 -10.50 19.55 -8.87
C ASP A 28 -11.77 19.22 -8.06
N ASN A 29 -11.81 19.60 -6.77
CA ASN A 29 -12.91 19.39 -5.82
C ASN A 29 -13.14 17.91 -5.43
N ILE A 30 -12.12 17.06 -5.50
CA ILE A 30 -12.16 15.72 -4.90
C ILE A 30 -11.73 15.85 -3.43
N THR A 31 -12.58 15.38 -2.52
CA THR A 31 -12.28 15.42 -1.07
C THR A 31 -11.16 14.45 -0.70
N TYR A 32 -10.52 14.69 0.45
CA TYR A 32 -9.44 13.85 0.98
C TYR A 32 -9.82 12.38 1.04
N ILE A 33 -11.00 12.11 1.59
CA ILE A 33 -11.53 10.76 1.79
C ILE A 33 -11.83 10.10 0.44
N GLN A 34 -12.39 10.83 -0.52
CA GLN A 34 -12.63 10.30 -1.87
C GLN A 34 -11.33 9.98 -2.60
N GLU A 35 -10.32 10.84 -2.48
CA GLU A 35 -9.01 10.61 -3.10
C GLU A 35 -8.31 9.39 -2.50
N ILE A 36 -8.27 9.25 -1.18
CA ILE A 36 -7.73 8.05 -0.52
C ILE A 36 -8.45 6.80 -1.00
N PHE A 37 -9.78 6.82 -1.01
CA PHE A 37 -10.58 5.67 -1.40
C PHE A 37 -10.34 5.25 -2.86
N GLN A 38 -10.24 6.21 -3.77
CA GLN A 38 -9.95 5.92 -5.18
C GLN A 38 -8.51 5.43 -5.38
N ARG A 39 -7.54 5.98 -4.65
CA ARG A 39 -6.15 5.48 -4.67
C ARG A 39 -6.09 4.04 -4.16
N ALA A 40 -6.73 3.74 -3.03
CA ALA A 40 -6.82 2.39 -2.48
C ALA A 40 -7.47 1.41 -3.47
N LYS A 41 -8.54 1.82 -4.18
CA LYS A 41 -9.14 1.02 -5.26
C LYS A 41 -8.17 0.73 -6.41
N GLY A 42 -7.39 1.73 -6.84
CA GLY A 42 -6.36 1.55 -7.87
C GLY A 42 -5.28 0.56 -7.45
N VAL A 43 -4.83 0.64 -6.20
CA VAL A 43 -3.85 -0.30 -5.63
C VAL A 43 -4.42 -1.71 -5.48
N GLN A 44 -5.67 -1.84 -5.03
CA GLN A 44 -6.39 -3.12 -4.98
C GLN A 44 -6.52 -3.76 -6.37
N PHE A 45 -6.80 -2.93 -7.38
CA PHE A 45 -6.87 -3.38 -8.77
C PHE A 45 -5.52 -3.92 -9.25
N MET A 46 -4.41 -3.23 -8.95
CA MET A 46 -3.06 -3.72 -9.26
C MET A 46 -2.72 -5.03 -8.53
N GLU A 47 -3.17 -5.18 -7.29
CA GLU A 47 -2.95 -6.41 -6.53
C GLU A 47 -3.65 -7.60 -7.20
N ARG A 48 -4.92 -7.44 -7.59
CA ARG A 48 -5.68 -8.47 -8.32
C ARG A 48 -5.04 -8.85 -9.65
N LEU A 49 -4.47 -7.88 -10.37
CA LEU A 49 -3.72 -8.16 -11.60
C LEU A 49 -2.47 -8.98 -11.29
N ARG A 50 -1.69 -8.56 -10.31
CA ARG A 50 -0.44 -9.24 -9.93
C ARG A 50 -0.66 -10.66 -9.45
N THR A 51 -1.69 -10.91 -8.64
CA THR A 51 -1.94 -12.23 -8.05
C THR A 51 -2.57 -13.20 -9.04
N ASN A 52 -2.92 -12.74 -10.24
CA ASN A 52 -3.39 -13.61 -11.30
C ASN A 52 -2.29 -14.62 -11.69
N PRO A 53 -2.55 -15.94 -11.72
CA PRO A 53 -1.51 -16.94 -12.01
C PRO A 53 -0.81 -16.76 -13.35
N SER A 54 -1.49 -16.23 -14.37
CA SER A 54 -0.92 -16.00 -15.69
C SER A 54 -0.04 -14.75 -15.72
N ILE A 55 -0.33 -13.75 -14.88
CA ILE A 55 0.47 -12.52 -14.78
C ILE A 55 1.56 -12.65 -13.73
N SER A 56 1.26 -13.09 -12.51
CA SER A 56 2.17 -13.34 -11.38
C SER A 56 3.40 -12.42 -11.33
N LEU A 57 3.29 -11.30 -10.62
CA LEU A 57 4.42 -10.40 -10.35
C LEU A 57 4.86 -10.53 -8.88
N ASP A 58 6.14 -10.30 -8.59
CA ASP A 58 6.64 -10.32 -7.22
C ASP A 58 6.17 -9.10 -6.40
N SER A 59 6.29 -9.19 -5.08
CA SER A 59 5.91 -8.12 -4.16
C SER A 59 6.75 -6.85 -4.35
N TYR A 60 7.98 -6.99 -4.86
CA TYR A 60 8.86 -5.86 -5.14
C TYR A 60 8.35 -5.00 -6.28
N THR A 61 8.03 -5.62 -7.41
CA THR A 61 7.45 -4.93 -8.58
C THR A 61 6.13 -4.27 -8.24
N TYR A 62 5.30 -4.93 -7.44
CA TYR A 62 4.03 -4.38 -6.95
C TYR A 62 4.18 -3.12 -6.11
N ALA A 63 5.04 -3.18 -5.10
CA ALA A 63 5.24 -2.06 -4.19
C ALA A 63 5.82 -0.85 -4.90
N LEU A 64 6.73 -1.05 -5.87
CA LEU A 64 7.16 0.01 -6.78
C LEU A 64 6.00 0.56 -7.61
N ALA A 65 5.17 -0.30 -8.21
CA ALA A 65 4.00 0.15 -8.97
C ALA A 65 3.04 1.00 -8.12
N ALA A 66 2.78 0.58 -6.87
CA ALA A 66 1.97 1.34 -5.91
C ALA A 66 2.62 2.68 -5.55
N HIS A 67 3.94 2.71 -5.33
CA HIS A 67 4.67 3.96 -5.07
C HIS A 67 4.55 4.95 -6.24
N TYR A 68 4.83 4.47 -7.46
CA TYR A 68 4.72 5.25 -8.70
C TYR A 68 3.31 5.75 -8.95
N PHE A 69 2.31 4.93 -8.67
CA PHE A 69 0.90 5.30 -8.73
C PHE A 69 0.59 6.46 -7.77
N HIS A 70 1.07 6.41 -6.53
CA HIS A 70 0.84 7.49 -5.57
C HIS A 70 1.56 8.79 -5.95
N ILE A 71 2.78 8.70 -6.48
CA ILE A 71 3.53 9.86 -7.03
C ILE A 71 2.76 10.49 -8.19
N PHE A 72 2.24 9.68 -9.10
CA PHE A 72 1.48 10.17 -10.25
C PHE A 72 0.31 11.05 -9.81
N TYR A 73 -0.46 10.61 -8.82
CA TYR A 73 -1.60 11.37 -8.31
C TYR A 73 -1.24 12.56 -7.42
N MET A 74 0.04 12.74 -7.07
CA MET A 74 0.51 14.02 -6.53
C MET A 74 0.69 15.09 -7.61
N HIS A 75 0.77 14.70 -8.88
CA HIS A 75 0.94 15.59 -10.02
C HIS A 75 -0.29 15.68 -10.93
N LYS A 76 -1.15 14.66 -10.90
CA LYS A 76 -2.33 14.52 -11.74
C LYS A 76 -3.57 14.25 -10.90
N SER A 77 -4.72 14.67 -11.42
CA SER A 77 -5.99 14.55 -10.73
C SER A 77 -6.71 13.24 -11.05
N LEU A 78 -7.32 12.63 -10.03
CA LEU A 78 -8.23 11.50 -10.18
C LEU A 78 -9.49 11.81 -11.01
N LYS A 79 -9.82 13.10 -11.20
CA LYS A 79 -10.93 13.53 -12.05
C LYS A 79 -10.62 13.31 -13.53
N GLU A 80 -9.37 13.56 -13.93
CA GLU A 80 -8.91 13.45 -15.31
C GLU A 80 -8.39 12.03 -15.62
N PHE A 81 -7.70 11.41 -14.67
CA PHE A 81 -7.06 10.11 -14.84
C PHE A 81 -7.71 9.06 -13.97
N ASN A 82 -8.25 8.02 -14.62
CA ASN A 82 -8.90 6.93 -13.92
C ASN A 82 -7.89 6.05 -13.16
N CYS A 83 -8.20 5.71 -11.91
CA CYS A 83 -7.34 4.90 -11.04
C CYS A 83 -7.00 3.51 -11.59
N PHE A 84 -7.87 2.85 -12.36
CA PHE A 84 -7.55 1.54 -12.94
C PHE A 84 -6.66 1.66 -14.17
N ASP A 85 -6.91 2.65 -15.03
CA ASP A 85 -6.09 2.90 -16.21
C ASP A 85 -4.64 3.23 -15.81
N VAL A 86 -4.46 4.12 -14.83
CA VAL A 86 -3.14 4.47 -14.29
C VAL A 86 -2.54 3.29 -13.54
N GLY A 87 -3.34 2.56 -12.74
CA GLY A 87 -2.87 1.37 -12.02
C GLY A 87 -2.28 0.30 -12.95
N ALA A 88 -3.00 -0.06 -14.02
CA ALA A 88 -2.49 -1.01 -15.02
C ALA A 88 -1.19 -0.51 -15.67
N SER A 89 -1.13 0.80 -15.97
CA SER A 89 0.03 1.44 -16.58
C SER A 89 1.25 1.46 -15.65
N CYS A 90 1.07 1.77 -14.36
CA CYS A 90 2.11 1.74 -13.34
C CYS A 90 2.64 0.32 -13.13
N LEU A 91 1.75 -0.68 -13.09
CA LEU A 91 2.15 -2.08 -12.93
C LEU A 91 2.95 -2.58 -14.14
N PHE A 92 2.51 -2.25 -15.35
CA PHE A 92 3.23 -2.56 -16.58
C PHE A 92 4.61 -1.89 -16.63
N LEU A 93 4.69 -0.61 -16.28
CA LEU A 93 5.95 0.14 -16.24
C LEU A 93 6.91 -0.41 -15.18
N ALA A 94 6.42 -0.66 -13.96
CA ALA A 94 7.24 -1.24 -12.88
C ALA A 94 7.82 -2.60 -13.29
N ALA A 95 7.01 -3.47 -13.92
CA ALA A 95 7.46 -4.75 -14.44
C ALA A 95 8.56 -4.62 -15.51
N LYS A 96 8.57 -3.54 -16.30
CA LYS A 96 9.67 -3.26 -17.22
C LYS A 96 10.94 -2.79 -16.51
N ILE A 97 10.80 -1.95 -15.48
CA ILE A 97 11.90 -1.40 -14.68
C ILE A 97 12.60 -2.50 -13.87
N THR A 98 11.84 -3.44 -13.31
CA THR A 98 12.36 -4.55 -12.48
C THR A 98 12.74 -5.80 -13.26
N ASP A 99 12.70 -5.74 -14.59
CA ASP A 99 12.91 -6.87 -15.51
C ASP A 99 11.94 -8.07 -15.33
N ASN A 100 10.83 -7.85 -14.61
CA ASN A 100 9.72 -8.80 -14.45
C ASN A 100 8.63 -8.63 -15.53
N ARG A 101 9.02 -8.46 -16.79
CA ARG A 101 8.09 -8.12 -17.90
C ARG A 101 6.99 -9.16 -18.07
N ARG A 102 5.78 -8.70 -18.42
CA ARG A 102 4.61 -9.54 -18.74
C ARG A 102 3.97 -9.10 -20.04
N ASP A 103 3.24 -10.02 -20.68
CA ASP A 103 2.56 -9.73 -21.93
C ASP A 103 1.50 -8.64 -21.73
N LEU A 104 1.61 -7.58 -22.54
CA LEU A 104 0.66 -6.48 -22.55
C LEU A 104 -0.76 -6.94 -22.91
N ASN A 105 -0.90 -7.95 -23.79
CA ASN A 105 -2.21 -8.54 -24.10
C ASN A 105 -2.87 -9.09 -22.84
N LEU A 106 -2.09 -9.82 -22.05
CA LEU A 106 -2.55 -10.49 -20.85
C LEU A 106 -2.96 -9.48 -19.77
N ILE A 107 -2.11 -8.48 -19.51
CA ILE A 107 -2.42 -7.39 -18.59
C ILE A 107 -3.69 -6.65 -19.04
N SER A 108 -3.83 -6.39 -20.35
CA SER A 108 -4.98 -5.67 -20.90
C SER A 108 -6.29 -6.46 -20.79
N ASP A 109 -6.26 -7.76 -21.10
CA ASP A 109 -7.42 -8.66 -20.95
C ASP A 109 -7.86 -8.72 -19.49
N PHE A 110 -6.95 -9.02 -18.55
CA PHE A 110 -7.33 -9.09 -17.13
C PHE A 110 -7.76 -7.73 -16.57
N SER A 111 -7.20 -6.62 -17.06
CA SER A 111 -7.66 -5.27 -16.69
C SER A 111 -9.10 -5.02 -17.10
N ALA A 112 -9.49 -5.46 -18.31
CA ALA A 112 -10.86 -5.41 -18.78
C ALA A 112 -11.79 -6.28 -17.94
N ARG A 113 -11.40 -7.53 -17.67
CA ARG A 113 -12.19 -8.46 -16.84
C ARG A 113 -12.45 -7.93 -15.44
N ILE A 114 -11.42 -7.40 -14.75
CA ILE A 114 -11.56 -6.84 -13.41
C ILE A 114 -12.47 -5.61 -13.44
N SER A 115 -12.29 -4.73 -14.43
CA SER A 115 -13.05 -3.47 -14.54
C SER A 115 -14.52 -3.69 -14.88
N LEU A 116 -14.82 -4.71 -15.69
CA LEU A 116 -16.19 -5.11 -16.05
C LEU A 116 -16.81 -6.07 -15.02
N LYS A 117 -16.07 -6.49 -13.99
CA LYS A 117 -16.46 -7.53 -13.03
C LYS A 117 -16.80 -8.88 -13.69
N GLN A 118 -16.13 -9.20 -14.80
CA GLN A 118 -16.35 -10.40 -15.62
C GLN A 118 -15.11 -11.31 -15.61
N MET A 119 -14.78 -11.89 -14.46
CA MET A 119 -13.52 -12.65 -14.30
C MET A 119 -13.46 -13.93 -15.15
N GLN A 120 -14.61 -14.56 -15.42
CA GLN A 120 -14.68 -15.86 -16.11
C GLN A 120 -14.62 -15.76 -17.64
N ASN A 121 -14.91 -14.59 -18.21
CA ASN A 121 -15.03 -14.42 -19.66
C ASN A 121 -13.75 -13.86 -20.27
N ILE A 122 -13.38 -14.35 -21.44
CA ILE A 122 -12.35 -13.71 -22.28
C ILE A 122 -12.90 -12.37 -22.77
N SER A 123 -12.12 -11.31 -22.61
CA SER A 123 -12.53 -9.98 -23.09
C SER A 123 -12.53 -9.95 -24.61
N SER A 124 -13.40 -9.12 -25.19
CA SER A 124 -13.37 -8.89 -26.64
C SER A 124 -12.07 -8.21 -27.08
N ASP A 125 -11.65 -8.45 -28.32
CA ASP A 125 -10.47 -7.78 -28.90
C ASP A 125 -10.57 -6.26 -28.82
N HIS A 126 -11.78 -5.71 -28.93
CA HIS A 126 -12.03 -4.28 -28.75
C HIS A 126 -11.65 -3.78 -27.36
N GLU A 127 -12.10 -4.47 -26.30
CA GLU A 127 -11.77 -4.05 -24.92
C GLU A 127 -10.28 -4.26 -24.61
N ILE A 128 -9.69 -5.38 -25.06
CA ILE A 128 -8.25 -5.62 -24.93
C ILE A 128 -7.47 -4.48 -25.58
N ASN A 129 -7.78 -4.14 -26.83
CA ASN A 129 -7.07 -3.09 -27.55
C ASN A 129 -7.29 -1.70 -26.95
N LYS A 130 -8.46 -1.42 -26.35
CA LYS A 130 -8.72 -0.19 -25.61
C LYS A 130 -7.81 -0.07 -24.39
N TRP A 131 -7.63 -1.14 -23.61
CA TRP A 131 -6.71 -1.15 -22.48
C TRP A 131 -5.25 -0.99 -22.91
N LYS A 132 -4.81 -1.68 -23.98
CA LYS A 132 -3.47 -1.50 -24.54
C LYS A 132 -3.18 -0.05 -24.89
N HIS A 133 -4.10 0.60 -25.62
CA HIS A 133 -3.92 2.00 -26.01
C HIS A 133 -3.80 2.91 -24.80
N LYS A 134 -4.60 2.69 -23.74
CA LYS A 134 -4.50 3.47 -22.50
C LYS A 134 -3.17 3.25 -21.79
N ILE A 135 -2.75 1.99 -21.63
CA ILE A 135 -1.48 1.64 -20.97
C ILE A 135 -0.31 2.30 -21.70
N LEU A 136 -0.23 2.13 -23.01
CA LEU A 136 0.85 2.70 -23.83
C LEU A 136 0.79 4.24 -23.91
N LYS A 137 -0.40 4.83 -23.81
CA LYS A 137 -0.56 6.29 -23.78
C LYS A 137 -0.05 6.89 -22.46
N TYR A 138 -0.35 6.26 -21.33
CA TYR A 138 0.01 6.79 -20.02
C TYR A 138 1.43 6.45 -19.58
N GLU A 139 2.00 5.33 -20.04
CA GLU A 139 3.33 4.87 -19.66
C GLU A 139 4.41 5.98 -19.74
N PRO A 140 4.60 6.71 -20.86
CA PRO A 140 5.67 7.71 -20.95
C PRO A 140 5.45 8.90 -20.00
N SER A 141 4.18 9.28 -19.79
CA SER A 141 3.81 10.37 -18.88
C SER A 141 4.06 9.99 -17.42
N ILE A 142 3.75 8.75 -17.05
CA ILE A 142 4.06 8.21 -15.72
C ILE A 142 5.57 8.18 -15.53
N PHE A 143 6.32 7.61 -16.48
CA PHE A 143 7.77 7.50 -16.41
C PHE A 143 8.45 8.85 -16.15
N PHE A 144 8.06 9.89 -16.90
CA PHE A 144 8.61 11.24 -16.72
C PHE A 144 8.37 11.79 -15.30
N LEU A 145 7.19 11.54 -14.72
CA LEU A 145 6.86 12.01 -13.37
C LEU A 145 7.58 11.24 -12.27
N ILE A 146 7.80 9.94 -12.45
CA ILE A 146 8.43 9.09 -11.44
C ILE A 146 9.95 9.07 -11.53
N TYR A 147 10.54 9.50 -12.65
CA TYR A 147 11.98 9.45 -12.89
C TYR A 147 12.83 9.99 -11.72
N PRO A 148 12.50 11.13 -11.09
CA PRO A 148 13.25 11.64 -9.93
C PRO A 148 13.16 10.77 -8.67
N TYR A 149 12.19 9.85 -8.61
CA TYR A 149 11.84 9.07 -7.42
C TYR A 149 12.15 7.57 -7.57
N MET A 150 12.87 7.16 -8.62
CA MET A 150 13.13 5.74 -8.89
C MET A 150 14.18 5.11 -7.97
N ASP A 151 15.05 5.90 -7.34
CA ASP A 151 16.09 5.42 -6.41
C ASP A 151 15.55 5.23 -4.98
N ILE A 152 14.39 4.60 -4.87
CA ILE A 152 13.72 4.35 -3.58
C ILE A 152 13.98 2.92 -3.13
N LYS A 153 14.35 2.74 -1.85
CA LYS A 153 14.33 1.43 -1.19
C LYS A 153 12.94 1.18 -0.63
N LEU A 154 12.44 -0.04 -0.78
CA LEU A 154 11.13 -0.40 -0.25
C LEU A 154 11.20 -0.78 1.23
N PRO A 155 10.16 -0.48 2.04
CA PRO A 155 10.16 -0.75 3.48
C PRO A 155 10.51 -2.22 3.82
N PHE A 156 9.92 -3.19 3.13
CA PHE A 156 10.15 -4.59 3.48
C PHE A 156 11.60 -5.04 3.23
N GLN A 157 12.38 -4.30 2.42
CA GLN A 157 13.80 -4.58 2.27
C GLN A 157 14.57 -4.29 3.56
N PHE A 158 14.07 -3.48 4.49
CA PHE A 158 14.77 -3.24 5.75
C PHE A 158 14.50 -4.33 6.79
N LEU A 159 13.52 -5.23 6.59
CA LEU A 159 13.16 -6.27 7.55
C LEU A 159 14.33 -7.21 7.88
N PHE A 160 15.28 -7.44 6.95
CA PHE A 160 16.46 -8.26 7.26
C PHE A 160 17.32 -7.63 8.36
N MET A 161 17.50 -6.30 8.35
CA MET A 161 18.29 -5.60 9.36
C MET A 161 17.70 -5.78 10.74
N PHE A 162 16.37 -5.72 10.84
CA PHE A 162 15.69 -5.97 12.10
C PHE A 162 15.77 -7.43 12.52
N ARG A 163 15.58 -8.37 11.59
CA ARG A 163 15.75 -9.81 11.87
C ARG A 163 17.11 -10.09 12.49
N ASP A 164 18.18 -9.55 11.90
CA ASP A 164 19.55 -9.78 12.35
C ASP A 164 19.84 -9.15 13.73
N SER A 165 19.09 -8.12 14.12
CA SER A 165 19.23 -7.48 15.44
C SER A 165 18.52 -8.22 16.58
N LEU A 166 17.54 -9.07 16.26
CA LEU A 166 16.72 -9.80 17.23
C LEU A 166 17.38 -11.11 17.67
N THR A 167 18.67 -11.07 18.03
CA THR A 167 19.49 -12.26 18.32
C THR A 167 19.09 -12.98 19.61
N GLY A 168 18.42 -12.30 20.54
CA GLY A 168 17.95 -12.87 21.81
C GLY A 168 16.63 -13.62 21.76
N TYR A 169 15.94 -13.66 20.61
CA TYR A 169 14.61 -14.26 20.48
C TYR A 169 14.67 -15.64 19.81
N ASP A 170 13.68 -16.48 20.12
CA ASP A 170 13.49 -17.73 19.42
C ASP A 170 13.23 -17.49 17.91
N GLN A 171 13.86 -18.30 17.06
CA GLN A 171 13.80 -18.11 15.61
C GLN A 171 12.39 -18.26 15.04
N GLU A 172 11.52 -19.09 15.64
CA GLU A 172 10.13 -19.22 15.22
C GLU A 172 9.35 -17.93 15.50
N ILE A 173 9.58 -17.32 16.67
CA ILE A 173 8.99 -16.03 17.06
C ILE A 173 9.45 -14.93 16.10
N VAL A 174 10.75 -14.87 15.80
CA VAL A 174 11.32 -13.90 14.87
C VAL A 174 10.72 -14.08 13.46
N ASN A 175 10.65 -15.31 12.97
CA ASN A 175 10.06 -15.59 11.65
C ASN A 175 8.59 -15.16 11.58
N ARG A 176 7.80 -15.42 12.63
CA ARG A 176 6.41 -14.98 12.71
C ARG A 176 6.30 -13.46 12.73
N LEU A 177 7.11 -12.79 13.55
CA LEU A 177 7.15 -11.32 13.63
C LEU A 177 7.49 -10.69 12.27
N ILE A 178 8.52 -11.18 11.59
CA ILE A 178 8.93 -10.69 10.27
C ILE A 178 7.85 -10.95 9.22
N GLY A 179 7.21 -12.14 9.25
CA GLY A 179 6.09 -12.46 8.36
C GLY A 179 4.89 -11.52 8.55
N CYS A 180 4.47 -11.29 9.80
CA CYS A 180 3.41 -10.34 10.13
C CYS A 180 3.79 -8.90 9.72
N SER A 181 5.03 -8.49 9.98
CA SER A 181 5.53 -7.17 9.57
C SER A 181 5.51 -7.01 8.05
N PHE A 182 5.90 -8.03 7.30
CA PHE A 182 5.84 -8.03 5.84
C PHE A 182 4.41 -7.82 5.34
N GLN A 183 3.43 -8.53 5.91
CA GLN A 183 2.03 -8.35 5.51
C GLN A 183 1.53 -6.93 5.81
N LEU A 184 1.83 -6.38 6.99
CA LEU A 184 1.49 -5.00 7.33
C LEU A 184 2.08 -4.01 6.31
N LEU A 185 3.31 -4.25 5.85
CA LEU A 185 3.97 -3.41 4.84
C LEU A 185 3.34 -3.54 3.45
N MET A 186 2.79 -4.71 3.09
CA MET A 186 2.04 -4.86 1.85
C MET A 186 0.72 -4.08 1.91
N ASP A 187 0.03 -4.13 3.04
CA ASP A 187 -1.22 -3.39 3.26
C ASP A 187 -0.97 -1.86 3.30
N CYS A 188 0.23 -1.42 3.70
CA CYS A 188 0.64 -0.02 3.62
C CYS A 188 0.64 0.52 2.17
N MET A 189 0.75 -0.33 1.15
CA MET A 189 0.78 0.10 -0.25
C MET A 189 -0.54 0.74 -0.70
N PHE A 190 -1.66 0.44 -0.03
CA PHE A 190 -2.97 1.04 -0.32
C PHE A 190 -3.04 2.54 -0.01
N ALA A 191 -2.12 3.04 0.82
CA ALA A 191 -2.03 4.44 1.20
C ALA A 191 -0.71 5.05 0.71
N PRO A 192 -0.66 6.39 0.51
CA PRO A 192 0.55 7.08 0.06
C PRO A 192 1.63 7.26 1.15
N ILE A 193 1.76 6.31 2.09
CA ILE A 193 2.64 6.42 3.26
C ILE A 193 4.12 6.62 2.87
N MET A 194 4.58 5.98 1.80
CA MET A 194 5.96 6.10 1.31
C MET A 194 6.28 7.48 0.73
N LEU A 195 5.29 8.36 0.57
CA LEU A 195 5.54 9.78 0.24
C LEU A 195 5.90 10.59 1.48
N PHE A 196 5.50 10.13 2.67
CA PHE A 196 5.54 10.91 3.91
C PHE A 196 6.47 10.33 4.96
N PHE A 197 7.02 9.15 4.79
CA PHE A 197 7.92 8.56 5.78
C PHE A 197 9.06 7.84 5.07
N ASN A 198 10.23 7.89 5.69
CA ASN A 198 11.37 7.13 5.20
C ASN A 198 11.04 5.62 5.26
N PRO A 199 11.38 4.83 4.23
CA PRO A 199 11.16 3.40 4.20
C PRO A 199 11.55 2.66 5.47
N ILE A 200 12.71 2.97 6.08
CA ILE A 200 13.17 2.30 7.31
C ILE A 200 12.27 2.61 8.53
N THR A 201 11.74 3.84 8.59
CA THR A 201 10.77 4.27 9.62
C THR A 201 9.47 3.48 9.48
N ILE A 202 8.98 3.29 8.26
CA ILE A 202 7.78 2.50 7.99
C ILE A 202 7.99 1.04 8.43
N SER A 203 9.17 0.48 8.20
CA SER A 203 9.53 -0.88 8.65
C SER A 203 9.58 -1.00 10.16
N ALA A 204 10.16 -0.02 10.86
CA ALA A 204 10.17 0.01 12.32
C ALA A 204 8.76 0.09 12.90
N ALA A 205 7.89 0.93 12.30
CA ALA A 205 6.49 1.04 12.68
C ALA A 205 5.73 -0.28 12.47
N ALA A 206 5.96 -0.97 11.35
CA ALA A 206 5.36 -2.28 11.07
C ALA A 206 5.83 -3.36 12.06
N ILE A 207 7.10 -3.37 12.44
CA ILE A 207 7.64 -4.32 13.44
C ILE A 207 7.04 -4.07 14.81
N PHE A 208 6.97 -2.81 15.23
CA PHE A 208 6.33 -2.44 16.49
C PHE A 208 4.88 -2.92 16.53
N LEU A 209 4.11 -2.65 15.47
CA LEU A 209 2.72 -3.10 15.37
C LEU A 209 2.60 -4.62 15.36
N ALA A 210 3.41 -5.33 14.56
CA ALA A 210 3.40 -6.78 14.48
C ALA A 210 3.71 -7.44 15.82
N ALA A 211 4.65 -6.88 16.58
CA ALA A 211 4.96 -7.35 17.92
C ALA A 211 3.80 -7.13 18.89
N LYS A 212 3.17 -5.95 18.87
CA LYS A 212 1.98 -5.68 19.68
C LYS A 212 0.81 -6.61 19.34
N PHE A 213 0.56 -6.89 18.07
CA PHE A 213 -0.48 -7.84 17.66
C PHE A 213 -0.16 -9.30 17.99
N SER A 214 1.12 -9.63 18.13
CA SER A 214 1.58 -10.99 18.43
C SER A 214 1.93 -11.21 19.90
N ASP A 215 1.68 -10.20 20.75
CA ASP A 215 2.06 -10.16 22.17
C ASP A 215 3.54 -10.51 22.40
N ILE A 216 4.41 -10.02 21.51
CA ILE A 216 5.86 -10.20 21.59
C ILE A 216 6.46 -9.01 22.35
N PRO A 217 7.13 -9.23 23.49
CA PRO A 217 7.81 -8.19 24.22
C PRO A 217 9.06 -7.74 23.45
N LEU A 218 8.99 -6.61 22.75
CA LEU A 218 10.15 -6.02 22.07
C LEU A 218 11.03 -5.25 23.05
N ASN A 219 12.25 -5.74 23.24
CA ASN A 219 13.33 -5.19 24.08
C ASN A 219 13.04 -5.19 25.60
N ASP A 220 12.26 -6.13 26.13
CA ASP A 220 12.06 -6.25 27.59
C ASP A 220 13.35 -6.63 28.33
N ASP A 221 14.30 -7.29 27.63
CA ASP A 221 15.66 -7.52 28.13
C ASP A 221 16.66 -6.60 27.39
N PRO A 222 17.33 -5.66 28.09
CA PRO A 222 18.38 -4.80 27.54
C PRO A 222 19.58 -5.56 26.95
N ARG A 223 19.71 -6.87 27.20
CA ARG A 223 20.78 -7.74 26.69
C ARG A 223 20.42 -8.42 25.36
N ALA A 224 19.17 -8.31 24.91
CA ALA A 224 18.64 -9.05 23.74
C ALA A 224 18.96 -8.42 22.37
N GLY A 225 19.81 -7.37 22.31
CA GLY A 225 20.23 -6.71 21.08
C GLY A 225 20.09 -5.18 21.13
N ALA A 226 20.28 -4.53 19.99
CA ALA A 226 19.99 -3.11 19.83
C ALA A 226 18.48 -2.86 19.95
N CYS A 227 18.08 -1.70 20.47
CA CYS A 227 16.66 -1.42 20.59
C CYS A 227 16.02 -1.35 19.19
N TRP A 228 14.90 -2.04 18.97
CA TRP A 228 14.20 -2.06 17.67
C TRP A 228 14.09 -0.68 16.97
N PHE A 229 13.89 0.43 17.70
CA PHE A 229 13.77 1.77 17.12
C PHE A 229 15.12 2.43 16.76
N GLU A 230 16.23 2.01 17.39
CA GLU A 230 17.57 2.56 17.11
C GLU A 230 18.03 2.23 15.69
N LEU A 231 17.59 1.09 15.15
CA LEU A 231 17.88 0.70 13.78
C LEU A 231 17.30 1.66 12.74
N ALA A 232 16.16 2.29 13.06
CA ALA A 232 15.55 3.27 12.17
C ALA A 232 16.35 4.58 12.08
N LYS A 233 17.30 4.80 13.02
CA LYS A 233 18.15 5.99 13.10
C LYS A 233 17.37 7.30 12.99
N VAL A 234 16.16 7.33 13.56
CA VAL A 234 15.35 8.54 13.62
C VAL A 234 15.86 9.46 14.71
N GLU A 235 15.88 10.77 14.45
CA GLU A 235 16.26 11.78 15.44
C GLU A 235 15.19 11.91 16.55
N ASP A 236 13.92 11.68 16.19
CA ASP A 236 12.79 11.72 17.10
C ASP A 236 11.91 10.46 16.95
N ILE A 237 11.72 9.74 18.07
CA ILE A 237 10.87 8.56 18.16
C ILE A 237 9.40 8.86 17.79
N ASN A 238 8.95 10.09 17.95
CA ASN A 238 7.61 10.53 17.56
C ASN A 238 7.36 10.39 16.05
N ILE A 239 8.42 10.35 15.23
CA ILE A 239 8.30 10.09 13.79
C ILE A 239 7.82 8.65 13.54
N ILE A 240 8.33 7.69 14.32
CA ILE A 240 7.87 6.29 14.26
C ILE A 240 6.44 6.20 14.79
N ALA A 241 6.12 6.89 15.89
CA ALA A 241 4.75 6.93 16.41
C ALA A 241 3.75 7.50 15.37
N ALA A 242 4.11 8.57 14.68
CA ALA A 242 3.29 9.13 13.59
C ALA A 242 3.13 8.15 12.42
N ALA A 243 4.17 7.39 12.07
CA ALA A 243 4.07 6.33 11.06
C ALA A 243 3.13 5.21 11.54
N VAL A 244 3.22 4.79 12.80
CA VAL A 244 2.30 3.81 13.42
C VAL A 244 0.85 4.30 13.33
N ASP A 245 0.59 5.55 13.72
CA ASP A 245 -0.73 6.16 13.64
C ASP A 245 -1.25 6.20 12.20
N TYR A 246 -0.40 6.57 11.24
CA TYR A 246 -0.77 6.59 9.82
C TYR A 246 -1.11 5.19 9.29
N ILE A 247 -0.33 4.17 9.66
CA ILE A 247 -0.61 2.77 9.32
C ILE A 247 -1.96 2.39 9.89
N LEU A 248 -2.19 2.60 11.19
CA LEU A 248 -3.45 2.26 11.86
C LEU A 248 -4.66 3.02 11.29
N GLN A 249 -4.51 4.28 10.88
CA GLN A 249 -5.57 5.04 10.21
C GLN A 249 -5.86 4.55 8.79
N SER A 250 -4.86 3.97 8.13
CA SER A 250 -5.00 3.37 6.79
C SER A 250 -5.76 2.05 6.84
N TYR A 251 -5.71 1.34 7.98
CA TYR A 251 -6.70 0.33 8.29
C TYR A 251 -7.99 1.03 8.71
N PRO A 252 -9.10 0.89 7.97
CA PRO A 252 -10.38 1.34 8.50
C PRO A 252 -10.57 0.62 9.84
N THR A 253 -10.72 1.38 10.93
CA THR A 253 -11.09 0.86 12.27
C THR A 253 -11.98 -0.35 12.11
N GLY A 254 -11.43 -1.52 12.44
CA GLY A 254 -11.98 -2.88 12.33
C GLY A 254 -13.18 -3.07 11.40
N PRO A 255 -13.10 -3.93 10.37
CA PRO A 255 -14.29 -4.22 9.58
C PRO A 255 -15.46 -4.74 10.43
N VAL A 256 -16.64 -4.11 10.32
CA VAL A 256 -17.90 -4.86 10.47
C VAL A 256 -18.15 -5.54 9.13
N ILE A 257 -17.61 -6.74 8.97
CA ILE A 257 -17.88 -7.59 7.81
C ILE A 257 -19.19 -8.34 8.05
N LYS A 258 -20.21 -8.02 7.26
CA LYS A 258 -21.33 -8.94 7.04
C LYS A 258 -21.01 -9.78 5.80
N LYS A 259 -20.89 -11.10 5.99
CA LYS A 259 -20.88 -12.07 4.89
C LYS A 259 -22.30 -12.21 4.35
N LEU A 260 -22.52 -11.96 3.05
CA LEU A 260 -23.58 -12.65 2.32
C LEU A 260 -22.99 -13.92 1.71
N GLY A 261 -23.46 -15.10 2.14
CA GLY A 261 -23.45 -16.31 1.30
C GLY A 261 -22.22 -17.22 1.23
N CYS A 262 -21.20 -17.15 2.10
CA CYS A 262 -20.08 -18.10 2.08
C CYS A 262 -20.24 -19.23 3.13
N THR A 263 -20.66 -20.44 2.72
CA THR A 263 -20.89 -21.60 3.62
C THR A 263 -19.91 -22.77 3.47
N GLN A 264 -18.79 -22.66 2.72
CA GLN A 264 -18.01 -23.85 2.36
C GLN A 264 -16.50 -23.85 2.64
N ASP A 265 -15.93 -22.88 3.38
CA ASP A 265 -14.51 -22.95 3.77
C ASP A 265 -14.29 -22.60 5.25
N PRO A 266 -13.89 -23.57 6.11
CA PRO A 266 -13.65 -23.32 7.53
C PRO A 266 -12.44 -22.38 7.79
N ASN A 267 -11.47 -22.28 6.87
CA ASN A 267 -10.33 -21.34 7.00
C ASN A 267 -10.70 -19.87 6.72
N CYS A 268 -11.91 -19.62 6.21
CA CYS A 268 -12.42 -18.29 5.87
C CYS A 268 -13.13 -17.59 7.04
N THR A 269 -13.13 -18.20 8.24
CA THR A 269 -13.81 -17.68 9.44
C THR A 269 -12.88 -16.91 10.39
N SER A 270 -11.57 -17.12 10.30
CA SER A 270 -10.56 -16.54 11.19
C SER A 270 -9.87 -15.30 10.62
N ASN A 271 -10.00 -15.04 9.32
CA ASN A 271 -9.42 -13.87 8.67
C ASN A 271 -10.46 -13.15 7.80
N PRO A 272 -11.00 -12.00 8.25
CA PRO A 272 -11.97 -11.23 7.50
C PRO A 272 -11.42 -10.61 6.20
N LEU A 273 -10.09 -10.61 6.03
CA LEU A 273 -9.37 -10.19 4.82
C LEU A 273 -9.00 -11.37 3.91
N HIS A 274 -9.59 -12.56 4.12
CA HIS A 274 -9.33 -13.72 3.27
C HIS A 274 -9.64 -13.40 1.79
N PHE A 275 -8.61 -13.49 0.95
CA PHE A 275 -8.62 -13.25 -0.49
C PHE A 275 -9.51 -14.29 -1.22
N GLY A 276 -10.82 -14.07 -1.16
CA GLY A 276 -11.83 -14.93 -1.78
C GLY A 276 -13.28 -14.45 -1.61
N CYS A 277 -13.54 -13.50 -0.70
CA CYS A 277 -14.88 -12.92 -0.56
C CYS A 277 -15.20 -11.98 -1.73
N THR A 278 -16.13 -12.39 -2.59
CA THR A 278 -16.56 -11.65 -3.78
C THR A 278 -17.55 -10.51 -3.52
N GLU A 279 -18.09 -10.41 -2.30
CA GLU A 279 -18.97 -9.32 -1.90
C GLU A 279 -18.54 -8.77 -0.52
N ILE A 280 -18.11 -7.51 -0.51
CA ILE A 280 -17.75 -6.74 0.69
C ILE A 280 -18.57 -5.46 0.62
N GLU A 281 -19.50 -5.28 1.56
CA GLU A 281 -20.26 -4.03 1.71
C GLU A 281 -19.64 -3.18 2.81
N TYR A 282 -19.32 -1.92 2.46
CA TYR A 282 -18.79 -0.94 3.41
C TYR A 282 -19.94 -0.30 4.18
N VAL A 283 -20.04 -0.57 5.49
CA VAL A 283 -21.16 -0.10 6.34
C VAL A 283 -20.83 1.17 7.15
N GLY A 284 -19.73 1.86 6.81
CA GLY A 284 -19.33 3.11 7.49
C GLY A 284 -18.45 2.92 8.73
N ARG A 285 -18.16 4.04 9.44
CA ARG A 285 -17.34 4.10 10.66
C ARG A 285 -18.14 3.62 11.87
N ALA A 286 -17.52 2.84 12.76
CA ALA A 286 -17.94 2.84 14.16
C ALA A 286 -17.69 4.24 14.73
N GLN A 287 -18.72 4.87 15.30
CA GLN A 287 -18.52 6.10 16.05
C GLN A 287 -17.57 5.79 17.21
N ILE A 288 -16.47 6.53 17.31
CA ILE A 288 -15.64 6.57 18.52
C ILE A 288 -16.59 7.06 19.62
N PRO A 289 -16.77 6.33 20.73
CA PRO A 289 -17.55 6.83 21.85
C PRO A 289 -17.02 8.20 22.24
N THR A 290 -17.87 9.22 22.20
CA THR A 290 -17.54 10.51 22.79
C THR A 290 -17.22 10.28 24.26
N PRO A 291 -16.11 10.85 24.79
CA PRO A 291 -15.89 10.83 26.24
C PRO A 291 -17.13 11.43 26.92
N PRO A 292 -17.55 10.91 28.08
CA PRO A 292 -18.65 11.50 28.82
C PRO A 292 -18.28 12.94 29.16
N ASP A 293 -19.19 13.87 28.86
CA ASP A 293 -19.08 15.26 29.27
C ASP A 293 -18.97 15.32 30.80
N THR A 294 -17.78 15.64 31.30
CA THR A 294 -17.57 16.19 32.65
C THR A 294 -16.57 17.32 32.56
#